data_AF-A0AAU4EL22-F1
#
_entry.id   AF-A0AAU4EL22-F1
#
_cell.length_a   1.000
_cell.length_b   1.000
_cell.length_c   1.000
_cell.angle_alpha   90.00
_cell.angle_beta   90.00
_cell.angle_gamma   90.00
#
_symmetry.space_group_name_H-M   'P 1'
#
loop_
_entity.id
_entity.type
_entity.pdbx_description
1 polymer ?
#
loop_
_entity_poly.entity_id
_entity_poly.type
_entity_poly.pdbx_seq_one_letter_code
_entity_poly.pdbx_strand_id
1 'polypeptide(L)'
;MTEDTVTTLRSELAGLSGSARVAPLSRLAQALAERYWRAGPGRPEALPILNDAIAAWQECLGYLREGDSVRGQVAAQLGWLLGARYGTHTEDERDREAGMRVLTEALDSPHLSKVLREMSRLQLGQLCLGRVTKVLQTPGTGMQLLSGGLAPDIRADVDRAVGCFRQVLAEGPSSDDLRSAAGSLLSAAEIMQTMVSGTGDAGIDLQGMMAAMAKLQDLQDRFGKISGAGQGRRGTASFLSFADMQSIMNVAPIDRPVAVVEQAEPSSEPALPEPPVVPEPAGGAGLRSSLHEKLSGPDPDQPVWARAADLLLPDAPGLPIDVVDELVALATMVVEAEDGDNAAAAVDRFVLAVTLNLRDRLDDDGDRADAVAGAECLLAAVRDLPTGHPGATTMLLCLGAFLDEERPFGGPLEVVAGEFADRVDAVIAAGVTDAADLAALHALRCLCRAAEAVAELRRAAVPPDYPWRNALKAAG
;
A
#
# COMPACT_ATOMS: atom_id res chain seq x y z
N MET A 1 -17.53 5.39 2.05
CA MET A 1 -17.49 6.79 1.54
C MET A 1 -18.80 7.17 0.88
N THR A 2 -19.41 8.26 1.35
CA THR A 2 -20.76 8.72 0.95
C THR A 2 -20.70 9.80 -0.14
N GLU A 3 -21.82 10.01 -0.85
CA GLU A 3 -21.99 11.10 -1.84
C GLU A 3 -21.76 12.50 -1.23
N ASP A 4 -21.98 12.61 0.08
CA ASP A 4 -21.70 13.81 0.87
C ASP A 4 -20.22 14.18 0.85
N THR A 5 -19.28 13.22 0.87
CA THR A 5 -17.84 13.51 0.90
C THR A 5 -17.36 14.21 -0.37
N VAL A 6 -17.81 13.76 -1.55
CA VAL A 6 -17.43 14.37 -2.85
C VAL A 6 -18.00 15.79 -2.95
N THR A 7 -19.23 15.99 -2.48
CA THR A 7 -19.89 17.30 -2.50
C THR A 7 -19.16 18.29 -1.60
N THR A 8 -18.79 17.88 -0.39
CA THR A 8 -18.01 18.70 0.55
C THR A 8 -16.65 19.10 -0.02
N LEU A 9 -15.89 18.15 -0.58
CA LEU A 9 -14.57 18.44 -1.17
C LEU A 9 -14.66 19.40 -2.37
N ARG A 10 -15.70 19.27 -3.20
CA ARG A 10 -15.96 20.24 -4.29
C ARG A 10 -16.28 21.63 -3.77
N SER A 11 -17.05 21.73 -2.68
CA SER A 11 -17.36 23.00 -2.03
C SER A 11 -16.11 23.64 -1.43
N GLU A 12 -15.26 22.86 -0.77
CA GLU A 12 -13.97 23.32 -0.22
C GLU A 12 -13.07 23.89 -1.33
N LEU A 13 -12.96 23.16 -2.44
CA LEU A 13 -12.17 23.58 -3.60
C LEU A 13 -12.66 24.88 -4.24
N ALA A 14 -13.94 25.24 -4.14
CA ALA A 14 -14.46 26.46 -4.75
C ALA A 14 -13.81 27.75 -4.19
N GLY A 15 -13.31 27.72 -2.95
CA GLY A 15 -12.64 28.85 -2.30
C GLY A 15 -11.12 28.87 -2.44
N LEU A 16 -10.52 27.85 -3.04
CA LEU A 16 -9.07 27.65 -3.06
C LEU A 16 -8.46 27.89 -4.45
N SER A 17 -7.23 28.38 -4.50
CA SER A 17 -6.47 28.62 -5.73
C SER A 17 -5.01 28.17 -5.59
N GLY A 18 -4.35 27.86 -6.71
CA GLY A 18 -2.94 27.49 -6.73
C GLY A 18 -2.61 26.22 -5.92
N SER A 19 -1.45 26.22 -5.26
CA SER A 19 -0.95 25.08 -4.48
C SER A 19 -1.85 24.69 -3.30
N ALA A 20 -2.63 25.62 -2.75
CA ALA A 20 -3.60 25.31 -1.69
C ALA A 20 -4.67 24.29 -2.13
N ARG A 21 -4.86 24.10 -3.45
CA ARG A 21 -5.80 23.11 -4.00
C ARG A 21 -5.25 21.69 -4.01
N VAL A 22 -3.94 21.48 -3.86
CA VAL A 22 -3.30 20.16 -4.03
C VAL A 22 -3.89 19.12 -3.08
N ALA A 23 -3.89 19.35 -1.77
CA ALA A 23 -4.37 18.35 -0.81
C ALA A 23 -5.89 18.05 -0.95
N PRO A 24 -6.79 19.04 -1.10
CA PRO A 24 -8.20 18.75 -1.35
C PRO A 24 -8.47 18.11 -2.72
N LEU A 25 -7.72 18.45 -3.77
CA LEU A 25 -7.81 17.78 -5.08
C LEU A 25 -7.40 16.31 -4.99
N SER A 26 -6.30 16.00 -4.30
CA SER A 26 -5.87 14.63 -4.09
C SER A 26 -6.93 13.79 -3.37
N ARG A 27 -7.52 14.34 -2.30
CA ARG A 27 -8.64 13.69 -1.57
C ARG A 27 -9.88 13.49 -2.47
N LEU A 28 -10.24 14.50 -3.28
CA LEU A 28 -11.36 14.41 -4.21
C LEU A 28 -11.11 13.34 -5.28
N ALA A 29 -9.91 13.32 -5.84
CA ALA A 29 -9.55 12.39 -6.90
C ALA A 29 -9.53 10.94 -6.40
N GLN A 30 -8.99 10.71 -5.19
CA GLN A 30 -9.04 9.42 -4.48
C GLN A 30 -10.50 8.97 -4.27
N ALA A 31 -11.34 9.86 -3.72
CA ALA A 31 -12.76 9.60 -3.46
C ALA A 31 -13.54 9.18 -4.73
N LEU A 32 -13.28 9.87 -5.84
CA LEU A 32 -13.88 9.58 -7.13
C LEU A 32 -13.35 8.27 -7.73
N ALA A 33 -12.05 8.02 -7.63
CA ALA A 33 -11.44 6.77 -8.09
C ALA A 33 -12.04 5.55 -7.36
N GLU A 34 -12.19 5.61 -6.04
CA GLU A 34 -12.85 4.53 -5.29
C GLU A 34 -14.32 4.33 -5.70
N ARG A 35 -15.05 5.43 -5.93
CA ARG A 35 -16.44 5.35 -6.40
C ARG A 35 -16.51 4.72 -7.79
N TYR A 36 -15.55 5.02 -8.67
CA TYR A 36 -15.42 4.39 -9.98
C TYR A 36 -15.23 2.87 -9.86
N TRP A 37 -14.27 2.42 -9.04
CA TRP A 37 -14.02 0.98 -8.85
C TRP A 37 -15.23 0.26 -8.25
N ARG A 38 -15.95 0.90 -7.32
CA ARG A 38 -17.19 0.36 -6.75
C ARG A 38 -18.34 0.31 -7.76
N ALA A 39 -18.46 1.30 -8.65
CA ALA A 39 -19.46 1.28 -9.73
C ALA A 39 -19.16 0.15 -10.73
N GLY A 40 -17.89 -0.19 -10.90
CA GLY A 40 -17.42 -1.29 -11.73
C GLY A 40 -16.86 -0.79 -13.08
N PRO A 41 -15.59 -1.12 -13.40
CA PRO A 41 -14.99 -0.79 -14.69
C PRO A 41 -15.80 -1.27 -15.90
N GLY A 42 -15.75 -0.48 -16.98
CA GLY A 42 -16.49 -0.72 -18.22
C GLY A 42 -18.01 -0.56 -18.13
N ARG A 43 -18.57 -0.15 -16.99
CA ARG A 43 -19.99 0.24 -16.90
C ARG A 43 -20.18 1.67 -17.40
N PRO A 44 -21.17 1.95 -18.29
CA PRO A 44 -21.41 3.30 -18.80
C PRO A 44 -21.61 4.36 -17.71
N GLU A 45 -22.29 3.99 -16.62
CA GLU A 45 -22.53 4.88 -15.47
C GLU A 45 -21.26 5.22 -14.67
N ALA A 46 -20.20 4.43 -14.80
CA ALA A 46 -18.92 4.64 -14.10
C ALA A 46 -18.01 5.62 -14.85
N LEU A 47 -18.18 5.79 -16.17
CA LEU A 47 -17.31 6.63 -17.00
C LEU A 47 -17.30 8.12 -16.58
N PRO A 48 -18.43 8.78 -16.28
CA PRO A 48 -18.41 10.16 -15.79
C PRO A 48 -17.60 10.32 -14.49
N ILE A 49 -17.70 9.34 -13.58
CA ILE A 49 -16.97 9.34 -12.31
C ILE A 49 -15.45 9.22 -12.56
N LEU A 50 -15.05 8.34 -13.47
CA LEU A 50 -13.66 8.19 -13.89
C LEU A 50 -13.11 9.47 -14.53
N ASN A 51 -13.90 10.12 -15.39
CA ASN A 51 -13.51 11.39 -16.02
C ASN A 51 -13.27 12.49 -14.98
N ASP A 52 -14.16 12.59 -13.98
CA ASP A 52 -14.00 13.56 -12.89
C ASP A 52 -12.75 13.26 -12.04
N ALA A 53 -12.45 11.98 -11.78
CA ALA A 53 -11.25 11.56 -11.05
C ALA A 53 -9.96 11.91 -11.82
N ILE A 54 -9.94 11.64 -13.12
CA ILE A 54 -8.82 11.99 -14.02
C ILE A 54 -8.61 13.51 -14.04
N ALA A 55 -9.68 14.29 -14.17
CA ALA A 55 -9.60 15.75 -14.19
C ALA A 55 -9.03 16.29 -12.88
N ALA A 56 -9.46 15.77 -11.72
CA ALA A 56 -8.94 16.17 -10.42
C ALA A 56 -7.44 15.84 -10.25
N TRP A 57 -7.00 14.65 -10.66
CA TRP A 57 -5.57 14.30 -10.62
C TRP A 57 -4.72 15.10 -11.61
N GLN A 58 -5.25 15.39 -12.81
CA GLN A 58 -4.57 16.25 -13.79
C GLN A 58 -4.37 17.66 -13.24
N GLU A 59 -5.41 18.23 -12.62
CA GLU A 59 -5.31 19.54 -11.99
C GLU A 59 -4.31 19.53 -10.83
N CYS A 60 -4.36 18.50 -9.98
CA CYS A 60 -3.42 18.32 -8.87
C CYS A 60 -1.96 18.27 -9.37
N LEU A 61 -1.68 17.45 -10.38
CA LEU A 61 -0.34 17.33 -10.98
C LEU A 61 0.14 18.65 -11.60
N GLY A 62 -0.77 19.49 -12.09
CA GLY A 62 -0.47 20.81 -12.65
C GLY A 62 0.00 21.84 -11.62
N TYR A 63 -0.30 21.65 -10.33
CA TYR A 63 0.17 22.54 -9.27
C TYR A 63 1.49 22.10 -8.62
N LEU A 64 1.90 20.83 -8.82
CA LEU A 64 3.13 20.28 -8.26
C LEU A 64 4.34 20.67 -9.12
N ARG A 65 5.49 20.92 -8.50
CA ARG A 65 6.76 21.23 -9.17
C ARG A 65 7.60 19.97 -9.36
N GLU A 66 8.54 20.04 -10.30
CA GLU A 66 9.62 19.05 -10.38
C GLU A 66 10.39 19.03 -9.05
N GLY A 67 10.49 17.85 -8.42
CA GLY A 67 11.12 17.67 -7.11
C GLY A 67 10.16 17.58 -5.93
N ASP A 68 8.87 17.91 -6.08
CA ASP A 68 7.89 17.72 -5.00
C ASP A 68 7.75 16.22 -4.68
N SER A 69 7.86 15.86 -3.40
CA SER A 69 7.90 14.45 -2.94
C SER A 69 6.69 13.64 -3.38
N VAL A 70 5.51 14.26 -3.41
CA VAL A 70 4.24 13.62 -3.77
C VAL A 70 3.98 13.55 -5.28
N ARG A 71 4.77 14.25 -6.11
CA ARG A 71 4.52 14.34 -7.56
C ARG A 71 4.53 12.98 -8.25
N GLY A 72 5.49 12.13 -7.89
CA GLY A 72 5.59 10.78 -8.45
C GLY A 72 4.34 9.93 -8.15
N GLN A 73 3.83 10.02 -6.92
CA GLN A 73 2.61 9.31 -6.52
C GLN A 73 1.38 9.81 -7.27
N VAL A 74 1.22 11.13 -7.40
CA VAL A 74 0.10 11.73 -8.17
C VAL A 74 0.16 11.31 -9.65
N ALA A 75 1.35 11.34 -10.26
CA ALA A 75 1.55 10.92 -11.64
C ALA A 75 1.23 9.43 -11.84
N ALA A 76 1.59 8.56 -10.88
CA ALA A 76 1.26 7.14 -10.91
C ALA A 76 -0.27 6.91 -10.89
N GLN A 77 -0.97 7.55 -9.94
CA GLN A 77 -2.43 7.44 -9.82
C GLN A 77 -3.15 7.94 -11.08
N LEU A 78 -2.73 9.07 -11.63
CA LEU A 78 -3.27 9.59 -12.89
C LEU A 78 -3.06 8.60 -14.04
N GLY A 79 -1.85 8.03 -14.14
CA GLY A 79 -1.50 7.05 -15.16
C GLY A 79 -2.37 5.79 -15.12
N TRP A 80 -2.68 5.31 -13.92
CA TRP A 80 -3.58 4.17 -13.72
C TRP A 80 -4.99 4.46 -14.19
N LEU A 81 -5.56 5.61 -13.84
CA LEU A 81 -6.93 5.96 -14.26
C LEU A 81 -7.04 6.18 -15.77
N LEU A 82 -6.02 6.78 -16.40
CA LEU A 82 -5.94 6.89 -17.86
C LEU A 82 -5.88 5.51 -18.52
N GLY A 83 -5.08 4.59 -17.97
CA GLY A 83 -5.03 3.21 -18.42
C GLY A 83 -6.37 2.48 -18.28
N ALA A 84 -7.09 2.72 -17.18
CA ALA A 84 -8.43 2.17 -16.96
C ALA A 84 -9.43 2.72 -17.99
N ARG A 85 -9.40 4.02 -18.29
CA ARG A 85 -10.29 4.64 -19.28
C ARG A 85 -10.03 4.08 -20.68
N TYR A 86 -8.75 3.99 -21.06
CA TYR A 86 -8.33 3.36 -22.31
C TYR A 86 -8.81 1.91 -22.41
N GLY A 87 -8.49 1.07 -21.41
CA GLY A 87 -8.72 -0.37 -21.50
C GLY A 87 -10.16 -0.83 -21.32
N THR A 88 -11.03 -0.01 -20.71
CA THR A 88 -12.39 -0.43 -20.33
C THR A 88 -13.52 0.43 -20.88
N HIS A 89 -13.25 1.64 -21.37
CA HIS A 89 -14.31 2.55 -21.83
C HIS A 89 -14.13 3.08 -23.25
N THR A 90 -12.96 3.65 -23.56
CA THR A 90 -12.80 4.47 -24.77
C THR A 90 -11.95 3.82 -25.85
N GLU A 91 -10.94 3.02 -25.47
CA GLU A 91 -9.83 2.62 -26.34
C GLU A 91 -9.19 3.79 -27.11
N ASP A 92 -9.28 5.01 -26.57
CA ASP A 92 -8.73 6.21 -27.18
C ASP A 92 -7.21 6.24 -26.96
N GLU A 93 -6.46 6.23 -28.06
CA GLU A 93 -5.00 6.19 -28.06
C GLU A 93 -4.38 7.37 -27.28
N ARG A 94 -5.08 8.51 -27.23
CA ARG A 94 -4.63 9.68 -26.45
C ARG A 94 -4.54 9.39 -24.95
N ASP A 95 -5.45 8.56 -24.42
CA ASP A 95 -5.43 8.15 -23.02
C ASP A 95 -4.26 7.20 -22.75
N ARG A 96 -3.99 6.28 -23.68
CA ARG A 96 -2.85 5.37 -23.59
C ARG A 96 -1.53 6.13 -23.56
N GLU A 97 -1.34 7.03 -24.52
CA GLU A 97 -0.12 7.85 -24.62
C GLU A 97 0.05 8.76 -23.40
N ALA A 98 -1.04 9.43 -22.96
CA ALA A 98 -1.00 10.26 -21.76
C ALA A 98 -0.66 9.44 -20.51
N GLY A 99 -1.27 8.26 -20.35
CA GLY A 99 -0.99 7.33 -19.26
C GLY A 99 0.46 6.85 -19.26
N MET A 100 1.00 6.48 -20.42
CA MET A 100 2.41 6.09 -20.55
C MET A 100 3.37 7.22 -20.17
N ARG A 101 3.08 8.46 -20.56
CA ARG A 101 3.91 9.62 -20.20
C ARG A 101 3.94 9.84 -18.69
N VAL A 102 2.78 9.92 -18.02
CA VAL A 102 2.74 10.18 -16.58
C VAL A 102 3.24 9.00 -15.75
N LEU A 103 3.10 7.76 -16.21
CA LEU A 103 3.72 6.60 -15.55
C LEU A 103 5.24 6.62 -15.69
N THR A 104 5.77 7.05 -16.83
CA THR A 104 7.22 7.23 -17.00
C THR A 104 7.72 8.29 -16.04
N GLU A 105 7.04 9.44 -15.97
CA GLU A 105 7.34 10.50 -15.01
C GLU A 105 7.30 10.01 -13.55
N ALA A 106 6.31 9.20 -13.19
CA ALA A 106 6.23 8.61 -11.86
C ALA A 106 7.45 7.74 -11.53
N LEU A 107 7.90 6.91 -12.47
CA LEU A 107 9.05 6.02 -12.31
C LEU A 107 10.39 6.75 -12.20
N ASP A 108 10.47 7.96 -12.74
CA ASP A 108 11.64 8.84 -12.62
C ASP A 108 11.72 9.53 -11.25
N SER A 109 10.65 9.49 -10.44
CA SER A 109 10.63 10.09 -9.11
C SER A 109 11.48 9.30 -8.09
N PRO A 110 12.41 9.95 -7.36
CA PRO A 110 13.18 9.29 -6.31
C PRO A 110 12.32 8.96 -5.08
N HIS A 111 11.20 9.65 -4.89
CA HIS A 111 10.32 9.50 -3.72
C HIS A 111 9.21 8.46 -3.91
N LEU A 112 9.11 7.83 -5.10
CA LEU A 112 8.10 6.81 -5.34
C LEU A 112 8.43 5.53 -4.57
N SER A 113 7.50 5.11 -3.70
CA SER A 113 7.62 3.88 -2.91
C SER A 113 7.83 2.66 -3.80
N LYS A 114 8.49 1.62 -3.27
CA LYS A 114 8.80 0.39 -4.01
C LYS A 114 7.54 -0.24 -4.64
N VAL A 115 6.47 -0.40 -3.86
CA VAL A 115 5.21 -0.99 -4.33
C VAL A 115 4.60 -0.18 -5.47
N LEU A 116 4.54 1.16 -5.34
CA LEU A 116 3.98 2.02 -6.38
C LEU A 116 4.83 2.01 -7.65
N ARG A 117 6.16 1.88 -7.51
CA ARG A 117 7.09 1.73 -8.64
C ARG A 117 6.87 0.43 -9.40
N GLU A 118 6.77 -0.69 -8.69
CA GLU A 118 6.48 -2.00 -9.28
C GLU A 118 5.13 -1.98 -10.02
N MET A 119 4.08 -1.47 -9.38
CA MET A 119 2.75 -1.33 -9.98
C MET A 119 2.73 -0.39 -11.19
N SER A 120 3.47 0.72 -11.14
CA SER A 120 3.58 1.65 -12.27
C SER A 120 4.29 1.01 -13.47
N ARG A 121 5.32 0.18 -13.24
CA ARG A 121 5.96 -0.61 -14.30
C ARG A 121 5.02 -1.65 -14.89
N LEU A 122 4.27 -2.36 -14.05
CA LEU A 122 3.28 -3.33 -14.52
C LEU A 122 2.23 -2.66 -15.41
N GLN A 123 1.66 -1.54 -14.95
CA GLN A 123 0.66 -0.80 -15.72
C GLN A 123 1.24 -0.23 -17.02
N LEU A 124 2.47 0.29 -17.00
CA LEU A 124 3.15 0.78 -18.19
C LEU A 124 3.33 -0.33 -19.23
N GLY A 125 3.76 -1.52 -18.80
CA GLY A 125 3.88 -2.69 -19.66
C GLY A 125 2.53 -3.11 -20.26
N GLN A 126 1.47 -3.09 -19.45
CA GLN A 126 0.11 -3.40 -19.93
C GLN A 126 -0.39 -2.38 -20.96
N LEU A 127 -0.13 -1.08 -20.78
CA LEU A 127 -0.48 -0.07 -21.78
C LEU A 127 0.26 -0.27 -23.10
N CYS A 128 1.51 -0.72 -23.06
CA CYS A 128 2.25 -1.09 -24.26
C CYS A 128 1.60 -2.30 -24.96
N LEU A 129 1.25 -3.36 -24.21
CA LEU A 129 0.59 -4.54 -24.77
C LEU A 129 -0.84 -4.30 -25.26
N GLY A 130 -1.53 -3.29 -24.72
CA GLY A 130 -2.91 -2.97 -25.09
C GLY A 130 -3.05 -2.66 -26.59
N ARG A 131 -2.12 -1.90 -27.17
CA ARG A 131 -2.10 -1.60 -28.61
C ARG A 131 -1.83 -2.86 -29.45
N VAL A 132 -0.88 -3.68 -29.01
CA VAL A 132 -0.52 -4.95 -29.67
C VAL A 132 -1.73 -5.87 -29.72
N THR A 133 -2.43 -6.02 -28.60
CA THR A 133 -3.62 -6.88 -28.48
C THR A 133 -4.73 -6.42 -29.43
N LYS A 134 -4.98 -5.12 -29.51
CA LYS A 134 -5.99 -4.54 -30.42
C LYS A 134 -5.65 -4.79 -31.89
N VAL A 135 -4.38 -4.64 -32.25
CA VAL A 135 -3.90 -4.95 -33.61
C VAL A 135 -4.13 -6.43 -33.93
N LEU A 136 -3.77 -7.34 -33.02
CA LEU A 136 -3.97 -8.79 -33.21
C LEU A 136 -5.46 -9.19 -33.31
N GLN A 137 -6.36 -8.46 -32.66
CA GLN A 137 -7.81 -8.68 -32.74
C GLN A 137 -8.45 -8.13 -34.02
N THR A 138 -7.75 -7.25 -34.76
CA THR A 138 -8.30 -6.65 -35.97
C THR A 138 -8.36 -7.69 -37.10
N PRO A 139 -9.52 -7.87 -37.78
CA PRO A 139 -9.63 -8.81 -38.89
C PRO A 139 -8.62 -8.51 -40.00
N GLY A 140 -7.89 -9.52 -40.45
CA GLY A 140 -6.88 -9.38 -41.52
C GLY A 140 -5.46 -9.12 -41.04
N THR A 141 -5.24 -8.79 -39.76
CA THR A 141 -3.88 -8.66 -39.19
C THR A 141 -3.09 -9.95 -39.29
N GLY A 142 -3.77 -11.10 -39.19
CA GLY A 142 -3.17 -12.41 -39.47
C GLY A 142 -2.48 -12.46 -40.84
N MET A 143 -3.12 -11.97 -41.90
CA MET A 143 -2.50 -11.92 -43.24
C MET A 143 -1.35 -10.90 -43.33
N GLN A 144 -1.40 -9.79 -42.57
CA GLN A 144 -0.29 -8.83 -42.50
C GLN A 144 0.93 -9.41 -41.78
N LEU A 145 0.72 -10.15 -40.70
CA LEU A 145 1.77 -10.90 -40.02
C LEU A 145 2.43 -11.91 -40.97
N LEU A 146 1.65 -12.58 -41.82
CA LEU A 146 2.16 -13.55 -42.81
C LEU A 146 2.92 -12.88 -43.99
N SER A 147 2.67 -11.60 -44.28
CA SER A 147 3.13 -10.93 -45.53
C SER A 147 4.26 -9.91 -45.37
N GLY A 148 4.69 -9.58 -44.15
CA GLY A 148 5.82 -8.64 -44.00
C GLY A 148 6.11 -8.14 -42.59
N GLY A 149 5.50 -8.74 -41.55
CA GLY A 149 5.69 -8.31 -40.17
C GLY A 149 4.86 -7.09 -39.77
N LEU A 150 4.76 -6.85 -38.46
CA LEU A 150 4.05 -5.69 -37.90
C LEU A 150 4.88 -4.40 -38.00
N ALA A 151 4.22 -3.26 -37.91
CA ALA A 151 4.87 -1.96 -37.88
C ALA A 151 5.95 -1.89 -36.76
N PRO A 152 7.10 -1.22 -36.99
CA PRO A 152 8.20 -1.14 -36.02
C PRO A 152 7.76 -0.68 -34.63
N ASP A 153 6.79 0.24 -34.56
CA ASP A 153 6.29 0.78 -33.30
C ASP A 153 5.59 -0.30 -32.44
N ILE A 154 4.92 -1.28 -33.06
CA ILE A 154 4.27 -2.39 -32.35
C ILE A 154 5.32 -3.30 -31.72
N ARG A 155 6.43 -3.53 -32.42
CA ARG A 155 7.56 -4.28 -31.86
C ARG A 155 8.19 -3.54 -30.67
N ALA A 156 8.41 -2.24 -30.82
CA ALA A 156 8.96 -1.42 -29.74
C ALA A 156 8.09 -1.43 -28.48
N ASP A 157 6.75 -1.44 -28.62
CA ASP A 157 5.85 -1.57 -27.48
C ASP A 157 5.97 -2.93 -26.79
N VAL A 158 6.06 -4.03 -27.55
CA VAL A 158 6.25 -5.35 -26.97
C VAL A 158 7.57 -5.43 -26.22
N ASP A 159 8.66 -4.96 -26.82
CA ASP A 159 9.99 -4.95 -26.21
C ASP A 159 9.99 -4.12 -24.91
N ARG A 160 9.31 -2.97 -24.92
CA ARG A 160 9.15 -2.12 -23.74
C ARG A 160 8.33 -2.82 -22.66
N ALA A 161 7.26 -3.52 -23.00
CA ALA A 161 6.47 -4.30 -22.05
C ALA A 161 7.30 -5.41 -21.38
N VAL A 162 8.03 -6.19 -22.19
CA VAL A 162 8.96 -7.22 -21.72
C VAL A 162 9.98 -6.64 -20.74
N GLY A 163 10.58 -5.49 -21.09
CA GLY A 163 11.53 -4.78 -20.22
C GLY A 163 10.92 -4.40 -18.87
N CYS A 164 9.69 -3.85 -18.87
CA CYS A 164 8.99 -3.46 -17.64
C CYS A 164 8.76 -4.67 -16.72
N PHE A 165 8.26 -5.79 -17.25
CA PHE A 165 7.95 -6.97 -16.43
C PHE A 165 9.20 -7.70 -15.93
N ARG A 166 10.25 -7.80 -16.76
CA ARG A 166 11.55 -8.36 -16.32
C ARG A 166 12.17 -7.55 -15.20
N GLN A 167 12.08 -6.22 -15.29
CA GLN A 167 12.63 -5.34 -14.27
C GLN A 167 11.96 -5.56 -12.91
N VAL A 168 10.62 -5.70 -12.87
CA VAL A 168 9.89 -6.02 -11.64
C VAL A 168 10.36 -7.33 -11.02
N LEU A 169 10.55 -8.38 -11.83
CA LEU A 169 11.03 -9.67 -11.35
C LEU A 169 12.50 -9.63 -10.88
N ALA A 170 13.35 -8.87 -11.57
CA ALA A 170 14.78 -8.75 -11.25
C ALA A 170 15.04 -7.97 -9.96
N GLU A 171 14.22 -6.97 -9.65
CA GLU A 171 14.36 -6.13 -8.43
C GLU A 171 13.80 -6.82 -7.17
N GLY A 172 13.22 -8.02 -7.30
CA GLY A 172 12.61 -8.75 -6.18
C GLY A 172 11.25 -8.16 -5.78
N PRO A 173 10.13 -8.66 -6.36
CA PRO A 173 8.79 -8.12 -6.12
C PRO A 173 8.42 -8.06 -4.64
N SER A 174 7.69 -7.03 -4.23
CA SER A 174 7.33 -6.83 -2.82
C SER A 174 6.31 -7.84 -2.28
N SER A 175 5.65 -8.62 -3.16
CA SER A 175 4.73 -9.68 -2.78
C SER A 175 4.72 -10.83 -3.79
N ASP A 176 4.25 -12.00 -3.34
CA ASP A 176 4.08 -13.17 -4.21
C ASP A 176 3.03 -12.93 -5.30
N ASP A 177 1.98 -12.18 -5.00
CA ASP A 177 0.96 -11.78 -5.98
C ASP A 177 1.56 -10.93 -7.10
N LEU A 178 2.42 -9.96 -6.75
CA LEU A 178 3.12 -9.13 -7.74
C LEU A 178 4.12 -9.96 -8.55
N ARG A 179 4.83 -10.89 -7.91
CA ARG A 179 5.71 -11.84 -8.61
C ARG A 179 4.93 -12.68 -9.62
N SER A 180 3.80 -13.23 -9.20
CA SER A 180 2.92 -14.07 -10.03
C SER A 180 2.32 -13.27 -11.20
N ALA A 181 1.82 -12.06 -10.93
CA ALA A 181 1.28 -11.16 -11.94
C ALA A 181 2.35 -10.74 -12.96
N ALA A 182 3.52 -10.31 -12.50
CA ALA A 182 4.64 -9.93 -13.37
C ALA A 182 5.13 -11.10 -14.22
N GLY A 183 5.26 -12.30 -13.64
CA GLY A 183 5.65 -13.51 -14.38
C GLY A 183 4.64 -13.91 -15.45
N SER A 184 3.34 -13.80 -15.15
CA SER A 184 2.26 -14.08 -16.10
C SER A 184 2.23 -13.08 -17.25
N LEU A 185 2.37 -11.78 -16.94
CA LEU A 185 2.41 -10.72 -17.94
C LEU A 185 3.68 -10.77 -18.80
N LEU A 186 4.84 -11.10 -18.20
CA LEU A 186 6.07 -11.33 -18.94
C LEU A 186 5.92 -12.49 -19.92
N SER A 187 5.36 -13.61 -19.46
CA SER A 187 5.12 -14.77 -20.32
C SER A 187 4.23 -14.41 -21.51
N ALA A 188 3.16 -13.65 -21.28
CA ALA A 188 2.29 -13.15 -22.34
C ALA A 188 3.03 -12.19 -23.30
N ALA A 189 3.85 -11.28 -22.77
CA ALA A 189 4.63 -10.34 -23.57
C ALA A 189 5.66 -11.05 -24.47
N GLU A 190 6.35 -12.07 -23.96
CA GLU A 190 7.34 -12.87 -24.73
C GLU A 190 6.70 -13.71 -25.83
N ILE A 191 5.47 -14.21 -25.59
CA ILE A 191 4.66 -14.84 -26.64
C ILE A 191 4.37 -13.82 -27.75
N MET A 192 3.90 -12.62 -27.39
CA MET A 192 3.67 -11.55 -28.36
C MET A 192 4.96 -11.16 -29.08
N GLN A 193 6.08 -11.09 -28.37
CA GLN A 193 7.39 -10.77 -28.92
C GLN A 193 7.79 -11.78 -29.99
N THR A 194 7.57 -13.07 -29.72
CA THR A 194 7.84 -14.16 -30.68
C THR A 194 6.97 -14.01 -31.94
N MET A 195 5.67 -13.71 -31.77
CA MET A 195 4.76 -13.49 -32.90
C MET A 195 5.13 -12.26 -33.74
N VAL A 196 5.59 -11.18 -33.10
CA VAL A 196 5.94 -9.90 -33.77
C VAL A 196 7.36 -9.91 -34.36
N SER A 197 8.25 -10.77 -33.85
CA SER A 197 9.65 -10.87 -34.29
C SER A 197 9.86 -11.76 -35.50
N GLY A 198 8.80 -12.29 -36.11
CA GLY A 198 8.84 -13.14 -37.31
C GLY A 198 9.98 -12.74 -38.24
N THR A 199 10.93 -13.66 -38.38
CA THR A 199 12.23 -13.45 -39.03
C THR A 199 12.02 -13.00 -40.47
N GLY A 200 12.56 -11.81 -40.79
CA GLY A 200 12.69 -11.35 -42.17
C GLY A 200 13.29 -12.45 -43.04
N ASP A 201 12.74 -12.62 -44.24
CA ASP A 201 13.11 -13.52 -45.32
C ASP A 201 12.94 -15.04 -45.16
N ALA A 202 12.67 -15.59 -43.97
CA ALA A 202 12.62 -17.05 -43.75
C ALA A 202 11.30 -17.58 -43.18
N GLY A 203 10.16 -17.13 -43.70
CA GLY A 203 8.86 -17.74 -43.40
C GLY A 203 8.39 -17.63 -41.94
N ILE A 204 7.17 -18.10 -41.70
CA ILE A 204 6.53 -18.06 -40.39
C ILE A 204 7.11 -19.18 -39.52
N ASP A 205 7.59 -18.85 -38.32
CA ASP A 205 7.91 -19.84 -37.30
C ASP A 205 6.62 -20.46 -36.72
N LEU A 206 6.06 -21.42 -37.46
CA LEU A 206 4.90 -22.20 -37.06
C LEU A 206 5.13 -22.92 -35.72
N GLN A 207 6.38 -23.27 -35.41
CA GLN A 207 6.73 -23.94 -34.16
C GLN A 207 6.67 -22.96 -32.99
N GLY A 208 7.21 -21.75 -33.14
CA GLY A 208 7.08 -20.64 -32.19
C GLY A 208 5.62 -20.25 -31.97
N MET A 209 4.80 -20.21 -33.04
CA MET A 209 3.36 -19.93 -32.93
C MET A 209 2.60 -21.04 -32.17
N MET A 210 2.91 -22.31 -32.41
CA MET A 210 2.31 -23.43 -31.64
C MET A 210 2.73 -23.39 -30.17
N ALA A 211 4.00 -23.10 -29.86
CA ALA A 211 4.48 -22.95 -28.50
C ALA A 211 3.81 -21.76 -27.78
N ALA A 212 3.61 -20.65 -28.50
CA ALA A 212 2.87 -19.50 -28.03
C ALA A 212 1.40 -19.83 -27.70
N MET A 213 0.70 -20.55 -28.58
CA MET A 213 -0.69 -20.98 -28.35
C MET A 213 -0.81 -21.93 -27.15
N ALA A 214 0.13 -22.86 -26.98
CA ALA A 214 0.16 -23.75 -25.82
C ALA A 214 0.33 -22.99 -24.49
N LYS A 215 1.23 -21.98 -24.47
CA LYS A 215 1.39 -21.12 -23.28
C LYS A 215 0.17 -20.24 -23.02
N LEU A 216 -0.51 -19.76 -24.07
CA LEU A 216 -1.77 -19.01 -23.96
C LEU A 216 -2.89 -19.86 -23.33
N GLN A 217 -2.96 -21.15 -23.68
CA GLN A 217 -3.90 -22.09 -23.06
C GLN A 217 -3.57 -22.34 -21.58
N ASP A 218 -2.30 -22.57 -21.23
CA ASP A 218 -1.87 -22.71 -19.81
C ASP A 218 -2.20 -21.43 -19.02
N LEU A 219 -1.98 -20.27 -19.62
CA LEU A 219 -2.33 -18.99 -19.01
C LEU A 219 -3.85 -18.85 -18.83
N GLN A 220 -4.66 -19.18 -19.84
CA GLN A 220 -6.14 -19.20 -19.72
C GLN A 220 -6.61 -20.14 -18.61
N ASP A 221 -6.01 -21.32 -18.48
CA ASP A 221 -6.35 -22.29 -17.43
C ASP A 221 -6.00 -21.79 -16.03
N ARG A 222 -4.88 -21.07 -15.88
CA ARG A 222 -4.49 -20.44 -14.61
C ARG A 222 -5.45 -19.31 -14.22
N PHE A 223 -5.78 -18.42 -15.17
CA PHE A 223 -6.69 -17.30 -14.91
C PHE A 223 -8.15 -17.75 -14.71
N GLY A 224 -8.58 -18.81 -15.40
CA GLY A 224 -9.90 -19.41 -15.21
C GLY A 224 -10.12 -20.01 -13.82
N LYS A 225 -9.05 -20.43 -13.13
CA LYS A 225 -9.11 -20.95 -11.75
C LYS A 225 -9.16 -19.85 -10.70
N ILE A 226 -8.52 -18.70 -10.96
CA ILE A 226 -8.50 -17.54 -10.06
C ILE A 226 -9.83 -16.78 -10.09
N SER A 227 -10.49 -16.76 -11.25
CA SER A 227 -11.74 -16.01 -11.49
C SER A 227 -12.98 -16.82 -11.10
N GLY A 228 -13.07 -17.23 -9.81
CA GLY A 228 -14.05 -18.16 -9.25
C GLY A 228 -15.45 -18.21 -9.90
N ALA A 229 -16.02 -19.42 -9.95
CA ALA A 229 -17.30 -19.80 -10.58
C ALA A 229 -18.46 -18.80 -10.35
N GLY A 230 -18.54 -17.78 -11.21
CA GLY A 230 -19.51 -16.68 -11.09
C GLY A 230 -19.75 -15.98 -12.42
N GLN A 231 -20.50 -16.65 -13.29
CA GLN A 231 -21.42 -16.06 -14.28
C GLN A 231 -20.92 -14.88 -15.16
N GLY A 232 -20.32 -15.24 -16.31
CA GLY A 232 -20.63 -14.63 -17.60
C GLY A 232 -20.33 -13.15 -17.81
N ARG A 233 -19.06 -12.81 -18.03
CA ARG A 233 -18.69 -11.60 -18.77
C ARG A 233 -17.55 -11.87 -19.75
N ARG A 234 -17.93 -12.11 -21.02
CA ARG A 234 -17.01 -12.08 -22.17
C ARG A 234 -16.71 -10.62 -22.48
N GLY A 235 -15.66 -10.10 -21.88
CA GLY A 235 -15.04 -8.83 -22.26
C GLY A 235 -13.59 -8.88 -21.84
N THR A 236 -12.67 -8.59 -22.76
CA THR A 236 -11.21 -8.49 -22.57
C THR A 236 -10.80 -7.32 -21.67
N ALA A 237 -11.70 -6.87 -20.78
CA ALA A 237 -11.53 -5.71 -19.93
C ALA A 237 -10.58 -6.07 -18.78
N SER A 238 -9.29 -5.84 -19.03
CA SER A 238 -8.15 -5.92 -18.13
C SER A 238 -7.92 -7.29 -17.48
N PHE A 239 -6.79 -7.92 -17.86
CA PHE A 239 -6.27 -9.19 -17.30
C PHE A 239 -6.08 -9.20 -15.76
N LEU A 240 -6.33 -8.08 -15.09
CA LEU A 240 -6.38 -7.93 -13.65
C LEU A 240 -7.61 -7.06 -13.33
N SER A 241 -8.63 -7.65 -12.72
CA SER A 241 -9.67 -6.86 -12.04
C SER A 241 -9.04 -6.29 -10.78
N PHE A 242 -8.47 -5.09 -10.87
CA PHE A 242 -7.80 -4.43 -9.73
C PHE A 242 -8.73 -4.08 -8.56
N ALA A 243 -10.05 -4.22 -8.77
CA ALA A 243 -11.01 -4.22 -7.66
C ALA A 243 -10.70 -5.33 -6.63
N ASP A 244 -10.16 -6.47 -7.08
CA ASP A 244 -9.77 -7.58 -6.20
C ASP A 244 -8.47 -7.30 -5.44
N MET A 245 -7.51 -6.58 -6.04
CA MET A 245 -6.26 -6.17 -5.38
C MET A 245 -6.46 -5.06 -4.36
N GLN A 246 -7.34 -4.10 -4.62
CA GLN A 246 -7.74 -3.11 -3.61
C GLN A 246 -8.54 -3.78 -2.48
N SER A 247 -9.22 -4.90 -2.75
CA SER A 247 -9.79 -5.77 -1.70
C SER A 247 -8.66 -6.40 -0.87
N ILE A 248 -7.62 -7.00 -1.48
CA ILE A 248 -6.50 -7.64 -0.78
C ILE A 248 -5.72 -6.64 0.09
N MET A 249 -5.51 -5.40 -0.38
CA MET A 249 -4.86 -4.35 0.40
C MET A 249 -5.72 -3.83 1.58
N ASN A 250 -7.04 -4.03 1.53
CA ASN A 250 -7.99 -3.62 2.58
C ASN A 250 -8.60 -4.82 3.34
N VAL A 251 -8.15 -6.05 3.07
CA VAL A 251 -8.55 -7.26 3.79
C VAL A 251 -7.80 -7.28 5.12
N ALA A 252 -8.58 -7.38 6.21
CA ALA A 252 -8.06 -7.56 7.56
C ALA A 252 -7.06 -8.73 7.55
N PRO A 253 -5.88 -8.61 8.20
CA PRO A 253 -4.83 -9.62 8.14
C PRO A 253 -5.28 -11.06 8.43
N ILE A 254 -6.35 -11.22 9.23
CA ILE A 254 -6.97 -12.50 9.61
C ILE A 254 -7.71 -13.18 8.45
N ASP A 255 -8.24 -12.40 7.51
CA ASP A 255 -9.10 -12.89 6.43
C ASP A 255 -8.32 -13.16 5.12
N ARG A 256 -6.99 -13.06 5.17
CA ARG A 256 -6.13 -13.35 4.01
C ARG A 256 -6.02 -14.87 3.82
N PRO A 257 -6.30 -15.42 2.62
CA PRO A 257 -6.19 -16.84 2.38
C PRO A 257 -4.72 -17.29 2.52
N VAL A 258 -4.46 -18.21 3.47
CA VAL A 258 -3.14 -18.81 3.70
C VAL A 258 -2.95 -19.98 2.73
N ALA A 259 -1.99 -19.87 1.82
CA ALA A 259 -1.56 -20.99 0.98
C ALA A 259 -0.57 -21.87 1.75
N VAL A 260 -0.95 -23.12 1.99
CA VAL A 260 -0.07 -24.14 2.58
C VAL A 260 0.94 -24.58 1.52
N VAL A 261 2.22 -24.25 1.72
CA VAL A 261 3.32 -24.72 0.86
C VAL A 261 3.78 -26.08 1.35
N GLU A 262 3.53 -27.12 0.56
CA GLU A 262 4.22 -28.41 0.74
C GLU A 262 5.67 -28.25 0.27
N GLN A 263 6.60 -28.42 1.21
CA GLN A 263 8.03 -28.26 1.00
C GLN A 263 8.56 -29.44 0.16
N ALA A 264 9.02 -29.17 -1.06
CA ALA A 264 9.71 -30.17 -1.88
C ALA A 264 11.15 -30.36 -1.36
N GLU A 265 11.58 -31.63 -1.23
CA GLU A 265 12.92 -32.01 -0.79
C GLU A 265 14.02 -31.46 -1.73
N PRO A 266 15.17 -31.03 -1.18
CA PRO A 266 16.23 -30.41 -1.98
C PRO A 266 16.96 -31.46 -2.84
N SER A 267 16.91 -31.26 -4.16
CA SER A 267 17.77 -31.96 -5.11
C SER A 267 19.17 -31.34 -5.10
N SER A 268 20.18 -32.20 -5.17
CA SER A 268 21.60 -31.83 -5.12
C SER A 268 22.08 -31.38 -6.50
N GLU A 269 22.29 -30.08 -6.71
CA GLU A 269 22.95 -29.54 -7.91
C GLU A 269 24.45 -29.22 -7.63
N PRO A 270 25.36 -29.36 -8.60
CA PRO A 270 26.80 -29.22 -8.38
C PRO A 270 27.24 -27.75 -8.27
N ALA A 271 28.17 -27.50 -7.36
CA ALA A 271 28.70 -26.18 -7.01
C ALA A 271 29.38 -25.45 -8.18
N LEU A 272 28.90 -24.23 -8.45
CA LEU A 272 29.61 -23.20 -9.22
C LEU A 272 30.51 -22.35 -8.28
N PRO A 273 31.59 -21.74 -8.80
CA PRO A 273 32.56 -21.02 -7.97
C PRO A 273 31.97 -19.75 -7.34
N GLU A 274 32.31 -19.52 -6.07
CA GLU A 274 31.79 -18.43 -5.22
C GLU A 274 32.06 -17.03 -5.80
N PRO A 275 31.03 -16.16 -5.89
CA PRO A 275 31.22 -14.73 -6.12
C PRO A 275 31.89 -14.06 -4.91
N PRO A 276 32.51 -12.87 -5.10
CA PRO A 276 33.17 -12.15 -4.02
C PRO A 276 32.18 -11.81 -2.90
N VAL A 277 32.61 -12.06 -1.65
CA VAL A 277 31.86 -11.83 -0.41
C VAL A 277 31.40 -10.37 -0.35
N VAL A 278 30.10 -10.16 -0.59
CA VAL A 278 29.40 -8.93 -0.21
C VAL A 278 29.40 -8.89 1.32
N PRO A 279 29.77 -7.77 1.98
CA PRO A 279 29.70 -7.68 3.43
C PRO A 279 28.29 -8.07 3.87
N GLU A 280 28.20 -9.04 4.78
CA GLU A 280 26.91 -9.46 5.33
C GLU A 280 26.19 -8.22 5.85
N PRO A 281 24.88 -8.05 5.55
CA PRO A 281 24.10 -6.99 6.17
C PRO A 281 24.26 -7.12 7.68
N ALA A 282 24.45 -5.98 8.37
CA ALA A 282 24.61 -5.97 9.81
C ALA A 282 23.45 -6.77 10.43
N GLY A 283 23.76 -7.90 11.08
CA GLY A 283 22.73 -8.75 11.68
C GLY A 283 21.88 -7.97 12.68
N GLY A 284 20.62 -8.39 12.90
CA GLY A 284 19.64 -7.66 13.71
C GLY A 284 20.15 -7.30 15.12
N ALA A 285 21.03 -8.11 15.71
CA ALA A 285 21.67 -7.84 16.99
C ALA A 285 22.51 -6.54 16.99
N GLY A 286 23.27 -6.27 15.92
CA GLY A 286 24.11 -5.06 15.82
C GLY A 286 23.29 -3.79 15.67
N LEU A 287 22.19 -3.86 14.92
CA LEU A 287 21.22 -2.77 14.77
C LEU A 287 20.55 -2.47 16.12
N ARG A 288 20.13 -3.52 16.85
CA ARG A 288 19.51 -3.37 18.18
C ARG A 288 20.46 -2.73 19.18
N SER A 289 21.73 -3.15 19.21
CA SER A 289 22.74 -2.51 20.07
C SER A 289 22.93 -1.03 19.73
N SER A 290 22.98 -0.67 18.45
CA SER A 290 23.14 0.72 18.00
C SER A 290 21.93 1.59 18.38
N LEU A 291 20.72 1.05 18.23
CA LEU A 291 19.49 1.71 18.66
C LEU A 291 19.45 1.92 20.17
N HIS A 292 19.79 0.89 20.95
CA HIS A 292 19.85 0.97 22.41
C HIS A 292 20.90 1.96 22.89
N GLU A 293 22.05 2.04 22.22
CA GLU A 293 23.10 3.01 22.53
C GLU A 293 22.59 4.44 22.35
N LYS A 294 21.87 4.74 21.26
CA LYS A 294 21.29 6.07 21.02
C LYS A 294 20.16 6.43 21.98
N LEU A 295 19.44 5.44 22.49
CA LEU A 295 18.44 5.60 23.54
C LEU A 295 19.04 5.60 24.96
N SER A 296 20.38 5.61 25.10
CA SER A 296 21.01 5.59 26.43
C SER A 296 20.72 6.87 27.19
N GLY A 297 20.05 6.71 28.33
CA GLY A 297 19.80 7.77 29.29
C GLY A 297 20.91 7.87 30.34
N PRO A 298 20.74 8.74 31.35
CA PRO A 298 21.70 8.90 32.44
C PRO A 298 21.81 7.65 33.34
N ASP A 299 20.79 6.78 33.35
CA ASP A 299 20.80 5.51 34.07
C ASP A 299 21.06 4.33 33.09
N PRO A 300 22.26 3.72 33.10
CA PRO A 300 22.59 2.60 32.23
C PRO A 300 21.84 1.32 32.60
N ASP A 301 21.35 1.19 33.84
CA ASP A 301 20.68 -0.01 34.34
C ASP A 301 19.17 -0.01 34.03
N GLN A 302 18.61 1.13 33.63
CA GLN A 302 17.21 1.25 33.24
C GLN A 302 16.93 0.43 31.97
N PRO A 303 15.85 -0.37 31.91
CA PRO A 303 15.52 -1.13 30.70
C PRO A 303 15.13 -0.21 29.54
N VAL A 304 15.42 -0.63 28.30
CA VAL A 304 15.22 0.21 27.09
C VAL A 304 13.78 0.71 26.92
N TRP A 305 12.77 -0.10 27.27
CA TRP A 305 11.37 0.31 27.18
C TRP A 305 11.03 1.44 28.17
N ALA A 306 11.69 1.50 29.33
CA ALA A 306 11.47 2.59 30.28
C ALA A 306 12.12 3.87 29.78
N ARG A 307 13.35 3.79 29.23
CA ARG A 307 14.03 4.94 28.60
C ARG A 307 13.22 5.51 27.44
N ALA A 308 12.67 4.64 26.59
CA ALA A 308 11.83 5.05 25.48
C ALA A 308 10.51 5.70 25.96
N ALA A 309 9.90 5.16 27.03
CA ALA A 309 8.72 5.78 27.64
C ALA A 309 9.02 7.17 28.22
N ASP A 310 10.20 7.37 28.83
CA ASP A 310 10.60 8.67 29.39
C ASP A 310 10.69 9.77 28.32
N LEU A 311 11.02 9.44 27.07
CA LEU A 311 11.03 10.39 25.94
C LEU A 311 9.63 10.91 25.58
N LEU A 312 8.57 10.19 25.95
CA LEU A 312 7.20 10.57 25.66
C LEU A 312 6.60 11.52 26.70
N LEU A 313 7.25 11.69 27.85
CA LEU A 313 6.78 12.57 28.92
C LEU A 313 6.66 14.03 28.43
N PRO A 314 5.65 14.79 28.88
CA PRO A 314 5.47 16.18 28.44
C PRO A 314 6.68 17.10 28.73
N ASP A 315 7.39 16.81 29.83
CA ASP A 315 8.56 17.58 30.27
C ASP A 315 9.90 16.99 29.77
N ALA A 316 9.85 15.96 28.91
CA ALA A 316 11.06 15.36 28.35
C ALA A 316 11.82 16.38 27.49
N PRO A 317 13.16 16.44 27.57
CA PRO A 317 13.93 17.28 26.68
C PRO A 317 13.72 16.81 25.23
N GLY A 318 13.27 17.72 24.36
CA GLY A 318 13.07 17.42 22.94
C GLY A 318 14.37 16.97 22.27
N LEU A 319 14.27 16.00 21.38
CA LEU A 319 15.38 15.56 20.54
C LEU A 319 15.44 16.37 19.25
N PRO A 320 16.63 16.66 18.70
CA PRO A 320 16.77 17.23 17.37
C PRO A 320 16.12 16.34 16.29
N ILE A 321 15.54 16.95 15.26
CA ILE A 321 14.81 16.24 14.20
C ILE A 321 15.68 15.21 13.47
N ASP A 322 16.94 15.53 13.22
CA ASP A 322 17.90 14.62 12.59
C ASP A 322 18.20 13.38 13.45
N VAL A 323 18.19 13.53 14.77
CA VAL A 323 18.33 12.42 15.71
C VAL A 323 17.06 11.57 15.73
N VAL A 324 15.88 12.19 15.70
CA VAL A 324 14.60 11.47 15.65
C VAL A 324 14.47 10.66 14.35
N ASP A 325 14.81 11.25 13.20
CA ASP A 325 14.80 10.56 11.91
C ASP A 325 15.75 9.36 11.88
N GLU A 326 16.95 9.51 12.45
CA GLU A 326 17.91 8.41 12.58
C GLU A 326 17.38 7.30 13.48
N LEU A 327 16.75 7.64 14.60
CA LEU A 327 16.11 6.68 15.51
C LEU A 327 14.95 5.94 14.83
N VAL A 328 14.10 6.63 14.07
CA VAL A 328 13.02 6.00 13.30
C VAL A 328 13.61 5.02 12.29
N ALA A 329 14.60 5.43 11.51
CA ALA A 329 15.24 4.57 10.53
C ALA A 329 15.85 3.30 11.16
N LEU A 330 16.58 3.45 12.28
CA LEU A 330 17.15 2.33 13.02
C LEU A 330 16.08 1.42 13.60
N ALA A 331 15.05 1.96 14.24
CA ALA A 331 13.96 1.19 14.82
C ALA A 331 13.18 0.41 13.75
N THR A 332 12.93 1.01 12.58
CA THR A 332 12.32 0.32 11.43
C THR A 332 13.17 -0.88 11.00
N MET A 333 14.48 -0.68 10.79
CA MET A 333 15.38 -1.77 10.40
C MET A 333 15.44 -2.90 11.44
N VAL A 334 15.40 -2.57 12.74
CA VAL A 334 15.39 -3.57 13.82
C VAL A 334 14.10 -4.40 13.80
N VAL A 335 12.94 -3.76 13.61
CA VAL A 335 11.65 -4.46 13.53
C VAL A 335 11.56 -5.33 12.28
N GLU A 336 12.10 -4.89 11.15
CA GLU A 336 12.11 -5.64 9.88
C GLU A 336 13.08 -6.82 9.86
N ALA A 337 14.12 -6.82 10.70
CA ALA A 337 15.11 -7.90 10.73
C ALA A 337 14.57 -9.23 11.31
N GLU A 338 13.37 -9.25 11.90
CA GLU A 338 12.67 -10.43 12.45
C GLU A 338 13.52 -11.42 13.28
N ASP A 339 14.54 -10.92 13.97
CA ASP A 339 15.44 -11.72 14.81
C ASP A 339 15.15 -11.50 16.30
N GLY A 340 14.25 -12.31 16.88
CA GLY A 340 13.99 -12.25 18.33
C GLY A 340 12.92 -13.21 18.85
N ASP A 341 12.91 -13.41 20.17
CA ASP A 341 11.72 -13.95 20.84
C ASP A 341 10.58 -12.91 20.84
N ASN A 342 9.35 -13.37 21.11
CA ASN A 342 8.16 -12.50 21.05
C ASN A 342 8.24 -11.28 21.97
N ALA A 343 8.97 -11.35 23.09
CA ALA A 343 9.07 -10.25 24.05
C ALA A 343 10.08 -9.19 23.58
N ALA A 344 11.23 -9.60 23.05
CA ALA A 344 12.20 -8.69 22.45
C ALA A 344 11.60 -7.97 21.23
N ALA A 345 10.92 -8.70 20.35
CA ALA A 345 10.24 -8.12 19.20
C ALA A 345 9.13 -7.13 19.62
N ALA A 346 8.40 -7.42 20.70
CA ALA A 346 7.43 -6.47 21.26
C ALA A 346 8.10 -5.18 21.76
N VAL A 347 9.25 -5.28 22.43
CA VAL A 347 10.03 -4.11 22.87
C VAL A 347 10.53 -3.30 21.67
N ASP A 348 11.04 -3.96 20.62
CA ASP A 348 11.51 -3.29 19.41
C ASP A 348 10.37 -2.50 18.72
N ARG A 349 9.17 -3.09 18.62
CA ARG A 349 7.97 -2.41 18.10
C ARG A 349 7.53 -1.25 18.98
N PHE A 350 7.66 -1.38 20.30
CA PHE A 350 7.38 -0.28 21.22
C PHE A 350 8.35 0.90 21.02
N VAL A 351 9.63 0.61 20.82
CA VAL A 351 10.63 1.65 20.51
C VAL A 351 10.30 2.33 19.18
N LEU A 352 9.92 1.58 18.14
CA LEU A 352 9.47 2.17 16.88
C LEU A 352 8.26 3.09 17.09
N ALA A 353 7.26 2.65 17.86
CA ALA A 353 6.09 3.45 18.21
C ALA A 353 6.47 4.79 18.85
N VAL A 354 7.38 4.77 19.83
CA VAL A 354 7.89 5.96 20.49
C VAL A 354 8.55 6.91 19.48
N THR A 355 9.45 6.40 18.63
CA THR A 355 10.19 7.23 17.67
C THR A 355 9.29 7.88 16.62
N LEU A 356 8.25 7.17 16.15
CA LEU A 356 7.25 7.73 15.24
C LEU A 356 6.46 8.86 15.90
N ASN A 357 6.06 8.71 17.17
CA ASN A 357 5.38 9.77 17.89
C ASN A 357 6.28 11.00 18.13
N LEU A 358 7.58 10.78 18.37
CA LEU A 358 8.54 11.87 18.47
C LEU A 358 8.68 12.62 17.15
N ARG A 359 8.66 11.92 16.01
CA ARG A 359 8.72 12.55 14.69
C ARG A 359 7.46 13.35 14.40
N ASP A 360 6.30 12.78 14.72
CA ASP A 360 5.00 13.45 14.59
C ASP A 360 4.92 14.76 15.38
N ARG A 361 5.42 14.78 16.62
CA ARG A 361 5.49 16.00 17.45
C ARG A 361 6.38 17.10 16.87
N LEU A 362 7.28 16.77 15.96
CA LEU A 362 8.15 17.74 15.28
C LEU A 362 7.57 18.18 13.93
N ASP A 363 6.50 17.54 13.45
CA ASP A 363 5.81 17.84 12.20
C ASP A 363 4.50 18.60 12.45
N ASP A 364 4.62 19.91 12.74
CA ASP A 364 3.49 20.80 13.09
C ASP A 364 2.42 20.90 11.98
N ASP A 365 2.77 20.62 10.72
CA ASP A 365 1.88 20.69 9.55
C ASP A 365 1.41 19.30 9.08
N GLY A 366 1.81 18.23 9.79
CA GLY A 366 1.59 16.84 9.41
C GLY A 366 0.13 16.38 9.51
N ASP A 367 -0.23 15.37 8.73
CA ASP A 367 -1.56 14.75 8.75
C ASP A 367 -1.76 13.73 9.89
N ARG A 368 -0.83 13.73 10.87
CA ARG A 368 -0.77 12.79 11.99
C ARG A 368 -0.54 11.33 11.58
N ALA A 369 -0.04 11.07 10.37
CA ALA A 369 0.21 9.71 9.89
C ALA A 369 1.20 8.96 10.77
N ASP A 370 2.22 9.64 11.29
CA ASP A 370 3.22 9.03 12.17
C ASP A 370 2.66 8.69 13.55
N ALA A 371 1.81 9.54 14.13
CA ALA A 371 1.10 9.20 15.36
C ALA A 371 0.18 7.98 15.17
N VAL A 372 -0.49 7.85 14.03
CA VAL A 372 -1.34 6.69 13.72
C VAL A 372 -0.49 5.42 13.58
N ALA A 373 0.55 5.45 12.74
CA ALA A 373 1.45 4.32 12.53
C ALA A 373 2.16 3.91 13.84
N GLY A 374 2.53 4.90 14.66
CA GLY A 374 3.12 4.66 15.97
C GLY A 374 2.15 4.02 16.95
N ALA A 375 0.88 4.43 16.99
CA ALA A 375 -0.14 3.78 17.82
C ALA A 375 -0.43 2.34 17.39
N GLU A 376 -0.44 2.04 16.08
CA GLU A 376 -0.53 0.67 15.58
C GLU A 376 0.67 -0.18 16.01
N CYS A 377 1.89 0.36 15.93
CA CYS A 377 3.09 -0.30 16.44
C CYS A 377 3.01 -0.54 17.95
N LEU A 378 2.48 0.42 18.72
CA LEU A 378 2.26 0.29 20.15
C LEU A 378 1.25 -0.83 20.45
N LEU A 379 0.13 -0.89 19.72
CA LEU A 379 -0.86 -1.95 19.87
C LEU A 379 -0.24 -3.33 19.59
N ALA A 380 0.51 -3.46 18.49
CA ALA A 380 1.22 -4.69 18.16
C ALA A 380 2.22 -5.10 19.24
N ALA A 381 2.97 -4.14 19.80
CA ALA A 381 3.89 -4.37 20.90
C ALA A 381 3.16 -4.91 22.15
N VAL A 382 2.11 -4.24 22.61
CA VAL A 382 1.41 -4.66 23.85
C VAL A 382 0.65 -5.96 23.65
N ARG A 383 0.20 -6.29 22.44
CA ARG A 383 -0.43 -7.57 22.10
C ARG A 383 0.54 -8.73 22.26
N ASP A 384 1.74 -8.58 21.70
CA ASP A 384 2.73 -9.66 21.63
C ASP A 384 3.51 -9.82 22.97
N LEU A 385 3.49 -8.78 23.82
CA LEU A 385 4.12 -8.82 25.14
C LEU A 385 3.33 -9.71 26.12
N PRO A 386 3.99 -10.55 26.95
CA PRO A 386 3.32 -11.24 28.05
C PRO A 386 2.68 -10.27 29.05
N THR A 387 1.48 -10.56 29.57
CA THR A 387 0.77 -9.66 30.51
C THR A 387 1.50 -9.43 31.83
N GLY A 388 2.29 -10.42 32.29
CA GLY A 388 3.13 -10.31 33.48
C GLY A 388 4.51 -9.69 33.23
N HIS A 389 4.79 -9.20 32.02
CA HIS A 389 6.07 -8.57 31.73
C HIS A 389 6.21 -7.23 32.48
N PRO A 390 7.37 -6.90 33.08
CA PRO A 390 7.55 -5.70 33.89
C PRO A 390 7.25 -4.38 33.14
N GLY A 391 7.44 -4.36 31.81
CA GLY A 391 7.13 -3.19 30.98
C GLY A 391 5.67 -3.07 30.52
N ALA A 392 4.79 -4.05 30.80
CA ALA A 392 3.45 -4.08 30.23
C ALA A 392 2.59 -2.86 30.65
N THR A 393 2.61 -2.51 31.93
CA THR A 393 1.90 -1.34 32.47
C THR A 393 2.42 -0.05 31.82
N THR A 394 3.73 0.15 31.81
CA THR A 394 4.36 1.36 31.25
C THR A 394 4.03 1.54 29.78
N MET A 395 4.14 0.49 28.96
CA MET A 395 3.82 0.56 27.53
C MET A 395 2.35 0.91 27.30
N LEU A 396 1.42 0.33 28.07
CA LEU A 396 0.01 0.68 27.95
C LEU A 396 -0.26 2.15 28.29
N LEU A 397 0.35 2.67 29.35
CA LEU A 397 0.19 4.08 29.74
C LEU A 397 0.74 5.05 28.69
N CYS A 398 1.71 4.63 27.88
CA CYS A 398 2.26 5.45 26.80
C CYS A 398 1.26 5.78 25.70
N LEU A 399 0.10 5.10 25.60
CA LEU A 399 -0.97 5.50 24.67
C LEU A 399 -1.42 6.95 24.91
N GLY A 400 -1.33 7.43 26.16
CA GLY A 400 -1.62 8.82 26.51
C GLY A 400 -0.84 9.84 25.66
N ALA A 401 0.39 9.50 25.26
CA ALA A 401 1.26 10.36 24.46
C ALA A 401 0.84 10.50 22.98
N PHE A 402 -0.05 9.62 22.50
CA PHE A 402 -0.58 9.62 21.13
C PHE A 402 -1.94 10.32 21.04
N LEU A 403 -2.54 10.66 22.18
CA LEU A 403 -3.84 11.30 22.22
C LEU A 403 -3.77 12.70 21.64
N ASP A 404 -4.80 13.06 20.88
CA ASP A 404 -5.03 14.40 20.37
C ASP A 404 -5.97 15.13 21.34
N GLU A 405 -5.49 16.20 21.97
CA GLU A 405 -6.28 16.99 22.93
C GLU A 405 -7.49 17.67 22.27
N GLU A 406 -7.38 18.05 21.00
CA GLU A 406 -8.47 18.68 20.25
C GLU A 406 -9.45 17.62 19.71
N ARG A 407 -8.97 16.41 19.47
CA ARG A 407 -9.75 15.29 18.92
C ARG A 407 -9.58 14.00 19.74
N PRO A 408 -10.09 13.94 20.98
CA PRO A 408 -9.83 12.85 21.91
C PRO A 408 -10.43 11.48 21.50
N PHE A 409 -11.28 11.44 20.47
CA PHE A 409 -11.84 10.21 19.91
C PHE A 409 -11.52 10.04 18.41
N GLY A 410 -10.55 10.77 17.89
CA GLY A 410 -10.12 10.71 16.48
C GLY A 410 -8.66 10.25 16.34
N GLY A 411 -8.22 10.18 15.08
CA GLY A 411 -6.81 9.92 14.76
C GLY A 411 -6.35 8.55 15.28
N PRO A 412 -5.25 8.47 16.06
CA PRO A 412 -4.71 7.19 16.52
C PRO A 412 -5.70 6.32 17.30
N LEU A 413 -6.54 6.91 18.14
CA LEU A 413 -7.51 6.14 18.96
C LEU A 413 -8.60 5.46 18.13
N GLU A 414 -9.00 6.05 17.02
CA GLU A 414 -10.04 5.47 16.14
C GLU A 414 -9.60 4.12 15.57
N VAL A 415 -8.29 3.90 15.46
CA VAL A 415 -7.68 2.69 14.92
C VAL A 415 -7.46 1.62 16.00
N VAL A 416 -6.98 2.01 17.18
CA VAL A 416 -6.47 1.03 18.17
C VAL A 416 -7.38 0.76 19.36
N ALA A 417 -8.39 1.60 19.61
CA ALA A 417 -9.09 1.63 20.89
C ALA A 417 -9.71 0.30 21.36
N GLY A 418 -10.36 -0.46 20.48
CA GLY A 418 -11.05 -1.70 20.87
C GLY A 418 -10.08 -2.73 21.44
N GLU A 419 -9.07 -3.12 20.66
CA GLU A 419 -8.06 -4.09 21.09
C GLU A 419 -7.21 -3.58 22.26
N PHE A 420 -6.96 -2.27 22.33
CA PHE A 420 -6.20 -1.68 23.43
C PHE A 420 -6.96 -1.81 24.76
N ALA A 421 -8.29 -1.60 24.77
CA ALA A 421 -9.10 -1.75 25.96
C ALA A 421 -9.08 -3.20 26.50
N ASP A 422 -9.19 -4.18 25.60
CA ASP A 422 -9.09 -5.60 25.95
C ASP A 422 -7.72 -5.93 26.56
N ARG A 423 -6.66 -5.33 26.01
CA ARG A 423 -5.30 -5.53 26.52
C ARG A 423 -5.11 -4.92 27.90
N VAL A 424 -5.68 -3.74 28.16
CA VAL A 424 -5.67 -3.12 29.49
C VAL A 424 -6.38 -4.02 30.51
N ASP A 425 -7.55 -4.57 30.17
CA ASP A 425 -8.27 -5.51 31.03
C ASP A 425 -7.41 -6.74 31.38
N ALA A 426 -6.68 -7.29 30.41
CA ALA A 426 -5.80 -8.45 30.62
C ALA A 426 -4.61 -8.14 31.56
N VAL A 427 -4.00 -6.95 31.46
CA VAL A 427 -2.90 -6.54 32.35
C VAL A 427 -3.40 -6.25 33.76
N ILE A 428 -4.56 -5.58 33.90
CA ILE A 428 -5.19 -5.37 35.21
C ILE A 428 -5.48 -6.72 35.89
N ALA A 429 -6.03 -7.68 35.14
CA ALA A 429 -6.33 -9.02 35.65
C ALA A 429 -5.06 -9.82 36.03
N ALA A 430 -3.92 -9.53 35.41
CA ALA A 430 -2.63 -10.15 35.74
C ALA A 430 -2.03 -9.64 37.08
N GLY A 431 -2.54 -8.52 37.62
CA GLY A 431 -2.24 -8.06 38.97
C GLY A 431 -1.35 -6.82 39.05
N VAL A 432 -1.90 -5.66 38.65
CA VAL A 432 -1.25 -4.35 38.87
C VAL A 432 -1.35 -3.97 40.35
N THR A 433 -0.20 -3.72 40.98
CA THR A 433 -0.12 -3.50 42.43
C THR A 433 -0.05 -2.04 42.84
N ASP A 434 0.49 -1.17 41.97
CA ASP A 434 0.51 0.26 42.20
C ASP A 434 -0.87 0.89 41.95
N ALA A 435 -1.36 1.67 42.92
CA ALA A 435 -2.70 2.23 42.89
C ALA A 435 -2.85 3.36 41.86
N ALA A 436 -1.79 4.13 41.58
CA ALA A 436 -1.81 5.19 40.59
C ALA A 436 -1.82 4.60 39.18
N ASP A 437 -0.99 3.59 38.93
CA ASP A 437 -0.98 2.86 37.67
C ASP A 437 -2.32 2.19 37.39
N LEU A 438 -2.93 1.55 38.40
CA LEU A 438 -4.25 0.94 38.27
C LEU A 438 -5.32 1.98 37.92
N ALA A 439 -5.30 3.14 38.57
CA ALA A 439 -6.24 4.23 38.27
C ALA A 439 -6.05 4.78 36.85
N ALA A 440 -4.80 4.97 36.41
CA ALA A 440 -4.47 5.46 35.08
C ALA A 440 -4.87 4.46 33.99
N LEU A 441 -4.60 3.16 34.19
CA LEU A 441 -5.06 2.10 33.30
C LEU A 441 -6.60 2.03 33.23
N HIS A 442 -7.29 2.18 34.37
CA HIS A 442 -8.76 2.25 34.36
C HIS A 442 -9.29 3.45 33.57
N ALA A 443 -8.67 4.62 33.70
CA ALA A 443 -9.03 5.80 32.93
C ALA A 443 -8.80 5.57 31.42
N LEU A 444 -7.65 5.03 31.05
CA LEU A 444 -7.31 4.71 29.66
C LEU A 444 -8.27 3.68 29.06
N ARG A 445 -8.63 2.64 29.82
CA ARG A 445 -9.64 1.66 29.42
C ARG A 445 -10.98 2.34 29.12
N CYS A 446 -11.45 3.21 30.01
CA CYS A 446 -12.71 3.93 29.82
C CYS A 446 -12.67 4.81 28.57
N LEU A 447 -11.55 5.51 28.33
CA LEU A 447 -11.34 6.32 27.13
C LEU A 447 -11.41 5.47 25.86
N CYS A 448 -10.71 4.32 25.83
CA CYS A 448 -10.70 3.42 24.69
C CYS A 448 -12.10 2.85 24.39
N ARG A 449 -12.83 2.39 25.42
CA ARG A 449 -14.22 1.92 25.24
C ARG A 449 -15.16 3.03 24.76
N ALA A 450 -14.95 4.26 25.22
CA ALA A 450 -15.74 5.41 24.75
C ALA A 450 -15.43 5.71 23.27
N ALA A 451 -14.15 5.70 22.86
CA ALA A 451 -13.75 5.88 21.48
C ALA A 451 -14.35 4.81 20.55
N GLU A 452 -14.30 3.54 20.97
CA GLU A 452 -14.92 2.42 20.25
C GLU A 452 -16.43 2.61 20.09
N ALA A 453 -17.14 2.95 21.17
CA ALA A 453 -18.58 3.19 21.14
C ALA A 453 -18.97 4.38 20.24
N VAL A 454 -18.18 5.46 20.24
CA VAL A 454 -18.37 6.62 19.34
C VAL A 454 -18.14 6.20 17.88
N ALA A 455 -17.09 5.42 17.60
CA ALA A 455 -16.81 4.92 16.25
C ALA A 455 -17.90 3.96 15.75
N GLU A 456 -18.45 3.11 16.60
CA GLU A 456 -19.62 2.28 16.27
C GLU A 456 -20.87 3.12 16.00
N LEU A 457 -21.13 4.12 16.84
CA LEU A 457 -22.27 5.03 16.68
C LEU A 457 -22.20 5.79 15.35
N ARG A 458 -21.02 6.25 14.94
CA ARG A 458 -20.79 6.90 13.63
C ARG A 458 -21.06 5.97 12.45
N ARG A 459 -20.77 4.68 12.60
CA ARG A 459 -21.02 3.64 11.58
C ARG A 459 -22.47 3.16 11.56
N ALA A 460 -23.20 3.32 12.66
CA ALA A 460 -24.57 2.85 12.79
C ALA A 460 -25.50 3.53 11.77
N ALA A 461 -26.12 2.73 10.90
CA ALA A 461 -27.14 3.21 9.99
C ALA A 461 -28.43 3.52 10.75
N VAL A 462 -28.58 4.77 11.22
CA VAL A 462 -29.80 5.21 11.90
C VAL A 462 -30.90 5.46 10.85
N PRO A 463 -32.06 4.75 10.92
CA PRO A 463 -33.16 4.92 9.99
C PRO A 463 -33.60 6.38 9.86
N PRO A 464 -33.98 6.84 8.66
CA PRO A 464 -34.31 8.24 8.43
C PRO A 464 -35.54 8.72 9.21
N ASP A 465 -36.44 7.80 9.53
CA ASP A 465 -37.67 7.98 10.30
C ASP A 465 -37.48 7.80 11.82
N TYR A 466 -36.26 7.50 12.28
CA TYR A 466 -35.99 7.35 13.70
C TYR A 466 -36.15 8.69 14.45
N PRO A 467 -37.03 8.78 15.48
CA PRO A 467 -37.39 10.06 16.12
C PRO A 467 -36.22 10.84 16.73
N TRP A 468 -35.14 10.15 17.12
CA TRP A 468 -33.96 10.76 17.74
C TRP A 468 -32.72 10.75 16.85
N ARG A 469 -32.89 10.60 15.53
CA ARG A 469 -31.76 10.50 14.58
C ARG A 469 -30.77 11.65 14.70
N ASN A 470 -31.26 12.88 14.86
CA ASN A 470 -30.40 14.06 14.99
C ASN A 470 -29.61 14.05 16.31
N ALA A 471 -30.20 13.55 17.40
CA ALA A 471 -29.50 13.42 18.67
C ALA A 471 -28.40 12.35 18.59
N LEU A 472 -28.67 11.20 17.96
CA LEU A 472 -27.65 10.16 17.73
C LEU A 472 -26.53 10.66 16.81
N LYS A 473 -26.87 11.40 15.74
CA LYS A 473 -25.88 12.05 14.86
C LYS A 473 -25.04 13.12 15.54
N ALA A 474 -25.58 13.79 16.57
CA ALA A 474 -24.84 14.80 17.33
C ALA A 474 -23.96 14.17 18.42
N ALA A 475 -24.28 12.94 18.85
CA ALA A 475 -23.56 12.23 19.89
C ALA A 475 -22.35 11.42 19.35
N GLY A 476 -22.36 11.05 18.07
CA GLY A 476 -21.20 10.46 17.37
C GLY A 476 -20.44 11.53 16.62
#